data_AF-A0A662H0I1-F1
#
_entry.id   AF-A0A662H0I1-F1
#
_cell.length_a   1.000
_cell.length_b   1.000
_cell.length_c   1.000
_cell.angle_alpha   90.00
_cell.angle_beta   90.00
_cell.angle_gamma   90.00
#
_symmetry.space_group_name_H-M   'P 1'
#
loop_
_entity.id
_entity.type
_entity.pdbx_description
1 polymer ?
#
loop_
_entity_poly.entity_id
_entity_poly.type
_entity_poly.pdbx_seq_one_letter_code
_entity_poly.pdbx_strand_id
1 'polypeptide(L)'
;MEERGLPVEREVHVHGVFNGVEIDGYIDLLAEGVPVKVKSGYKEHLGHRLQVMLYAVLVGSRTAYIVYPHRVVHVAVEEELLGVYVQRVLKVIGLEEPPPEPPAKRNSRGEKVKPCDSYEVRVLCAKYPSKFKTWDSFLAHIGELPRGEKCLKCPHLEYCRAFRARHGSPPCTSRQRLLEHA
;
A
#
# COMPACT_ATOMS: atom_id res chain seq x y z
N MET A 1 -19.72 18.57 -37.11
CA MET A 1 -18.56 17.74 -36.74
C MET A 1 -19.00 16.98 -35.51
N GLU A 2 -19.53 15.76 -35.69
CA GLU A 2 -20.05 14.95 -34.58
C GLU A 2 -18.90 14.56 -33.67
N GLU A 3 -19.05 14.82 -32.38
CA GLU A 3 -18.15 14.33 -31.33
C GLU A 3 -18.20 12.80 -31.33
N ARG A 4 -17.23 12.17 -32.01
CA ARG A 4 -16.91 10.75 -31.81
C ARG A 4 -16.19 10.56 -30.48
N GLY A 5 -16.81 11.03 -29.39
CA GLY A 5 -16.34 10.79 -28.03
C GLY A 5 -16.64 9.35 -27.63
N LEU A 6 -15.69 8.70 -26.97
CA LEU A 6 -15.99 7.49 -26.21
C LEU A 6 -17.12 7.81 -25.22
N PRO A 7 -18.08 6.90 -24.99
CA PRO A 7 -19.07 7.09 -23.93
C PRO A 7 -18.33 7.17 -22.58
N VAL A 8 -18.46 8.32 -21.91
CA VAL A 8 -17.82 8.59 -20.62
C VAL A 8 -18.89 9.01 -19.61
N GLU A 9 -19.00 8.24 -18.54
CA GLU A 9 -19.76 8.60 -17.35
C GLU A 9 -18.83 9.23 -16.31
N ARG A 10 -19.33 10.19 -15.52
CA ARG A 10 -18.54 10.91 -14.51
C ARG A 10 -19.10 10.66 -13.12
N GLU A 11 -18.21 10.63 -12.13
CA GLU A 11 -18.56 10.47 -10.71
C GLU A 11 -19.47 9.25 -10.44
N VAL A 12 -19.12 8.12 -11.07
CA VAL A 12 -19.93 6.91 -11.02
C VAL A 12 -19.83 6.28 -9.64
N HIS A 13 -20.98 6.16 -8.96
CA HIS A 13 -21.08 5.39 -7.74
C HIS A 13 -21.04 3.89 -8.06
N VAL A 14 -20.15 3.17 -7.38
CA VAL A 14 -20.03 1.72 -7.51
C VAL A 14 -20.10 1.07 -6.14
N HIS A 15 -20.83 -0.04 -6.09
CA HIS A 15 -21.00 -0.87 -4.92
C HIS A 15 -20.81 -2.33 -5.32
N GLY A 16 -20.13 -3.11 -4.48
CA GLY A 16 -20.04 -4.55 -4.66
C GLY A 16 -19.27 -5.25 -3.55
N VAL A 17 -19.14 -6.56 -3.67
CA VAL A 17 -18.44 -7.40 -2.67
C VAL A 17 -17.12 -7.88 -3.24
N PHE A 18 -16.03 -7.68 -2.51
CA PHE A 18 -14.72 -8.24 -2.82
C PHE A 18 -14.12 -8.90 -1.60
N ASN A 19 -13.69 -10.16 -1.73
CA ASN A 19 -13.17 -10.98 -0.62
C ASN A 19 -14.06 -10.97 0.63
N GLY A 20 -15.38 -11.01 0.44
CA GLY A 20 -16.37 -11.04 1.54
C GLY A 20 -16.57 -9.69 2.24
N VAL A 21 -16.04 -8.60 1.68
CA VAL A 21 -16.21 -7.24 2.20
C VAL A 21 -17.09 -6.44 1.25
N GLU A 22 -18.08 -5.75 1.79
CA GLU A 22 -18.86 -4.75 1.06
C GLU A 22 -18.00 -3.50 0.83
N ILE A 23 -17.95 -3.05 -0.42
CA ILE A 23 -17.11 -1.95 -0.85
C ILE A 23 -17.95 -0.97 -1.65
N ASP A 24 -17.91 0.28 -1.21
CA ASP A 24 -18.51 1.42 -1.86
C ASP A 24 -17.45 2.42 -2.30
N GLY A 25 -17.67 3.05 -3.45
CA GLY A 25 -16.74 4.04 -3.98
C GLY A 25 -17.30 4.87 -5.11
N TYR A 26 -16.56 5.93 -5.41
CA TYR A 26 -16.85 6.82 -6.54
C TYR A 26 -15.67 6.80 -7.51
N ILE A 27 -15.97 6.47 -8.77
CA ILE A 27 -15.04 6.48 -9.89
C ILE A 27 -15.12 7.86 -10.55
N ASP A 28 -13.98 8.51 -10.77
CA ASP A 28 -13.97 9.86 -11.36
C ASP A 28 -14.57 9.83 -12.76
N LEU A 29 -14.16 8.86 -13.59
CA LEU A 29 -14.67 8.64 -14.93
C LEU A 29 -14.76 7.14 -15.24
N LEU A 30 -15.82 6.71 -15.92
CA LEU A 30 -15.97 5.38 -16.48
C LEU A 30 -16.09 5.51 -18.01
N ALA A 31 -15.06 5.04 -18.74
CA ALA A 31 -15.00 5.15 -20.19
C ALA A 31 -15.12 3.75 -20.81
N GLU A 32 -16.20 3.48 -21.54
CA GLU A 32 -16.49 2.14 -22.10
C GLU A 32 -16.35 0.99 -21.08
N GLY A 33 -16.82 1.21 -19.85
CA GLY A 33 -16.71 0.22 -18.77
C GLY A 33 -15.31 0.09 -18.14
N VAL A 34 -14.33 0.92 -18.56
CA VAL A 34 -12.98 0.96 -17.98
C VAL A 34 -12.86 2.13 -17.01
N PRO A 35 -12.52 1.89 -15.72
CA PRO A 35 -12.36 2.96 -14.75
C PRO A 35 -11.14 3.84 -15.04
N VAL A 36 -11.32 5.14 -14.85
CA VAL A 36 -10.25 6.13 -14.95
C VAL A 36 -10.24 6.99 -13.69
N LYS A 37 -9.08 7.03 -13.02
CA LYS A 37 -8.84 7.87 -11.85
C LYS A 37 -8.02 9.09 -12.25
N VAL A 38 -8.49 10.29 -11.91
CA VAL A 38 -7.77 11.54 -12.16
C VAL A 38 -7.01 11.94 -10.91
N LYS A 39 -5.75 12.33 -11.05
CA LYS A 39 -4.89 12.78 -9.96
C LYS A 39 -4.24 14.10 -10.34
N SER A 40 -4.26 15.08 -9.44
CA SER A 40 -3.64 16.40 -9.62
C SER A 40 -2.15 16.42 -9.30
N GLY A 41 -1.65 15.45 -8.52
CA GLY A 41 -0.25 15.36 -8.14
C GLY A 41 0.67 14.84 -9.25
N TYR A 42 1.98 14.91 -9.01
CA TYR A 42 2.99 14.41 -9.96
C TYR A 42 3.55 13.03 -9.60
N LYS A 43 3.29 12.56 -8.38
CA LYS A 43 3.84 11.30 -7.88
C LYS A 43 2.81 10.19 -7.95
N GLU A 44 3.21 9.07 -8.54
CA GLU A 44 2.43 7.84 -8.46
C GLU A 44 2.64 7.15 -7.12
N HIS A 45 1.54 6.74 -6.51
CA HIS A 45 1.51 6.02 -5.25
C HIS A 45 0.86 4.66 -5.46
N LEU A 46 1.36 3.64 -4.76
CA LEU A 46 0.74 2.31 -4.77
C LEU A 46 -0.74 2.37 -4.37
N GLY A 47 -1.12 3.26 -3.43
CA GLY A 47 -2.51 3.48 -3.07
C GLY A 47 -3.40 3.92 -4.24
N HIS A 48 -2.88 4.69 -5.20
CA HIS A 48 -3.65 5.06 -6.40
C HIS A 48 -3.92 3.85 -7.30
N ARG A 49 -2.91 2.98 -7.46
CA ARG A 49 -3.07 1.71 -8.19
C ARG A 49 -4.08 0.81 -7.50
N LEU A 50 -3.93 0.59 -6.19
CA LEU A 50 -4.83 -0.25 -5.40
C LEU A 50 -6.28 0.24 -5.48
N GLN A 51 -6.49 1.56 -5.36
CA GLN A 51 -7.82 2.17 -5.50
C GLN A 51 -8.43 1.88 -6.87
N VAL A 52 -7.69 2.12 -7.95
CA VAL A 52 -8.26 1.96 -9.30
C VAL A 52 -8.42 0.48 -9.70
N MET A 53 -7.54 -0.40 -9.24
CA MET A 53 -7.69 -1.85 -9.42
C MET A 53 -8.96 -2.35 -8.73
N LEU A 54 -9.28 -1.84 -7.53
CA LEU A 54 -10.50 -2.19 -6.83
C LEU A 54 -11.74 -1.76 -7.62
N TYR A 55 -11.74 -0.53 -8.16
CA TYR A 55 -12.81 -0.08 -9.04
C TYR A 55 -12.96 -0.93 -10.30
N ALA A 56 -11.85 -1.36 -10.90
CA ALA A 56 -11.87 -2.25 -12.05
C ALA A 56 -12.55 -3.58 -11.73
N VAL A 57 -12.23 -4.18 -10.59
CA VAL A 57 -12.92 -5.39 -10.10
C VAL A 57 -14.43 -5.15 -9.94
N LEU A 58 -14.82 -4.04 -9.30
CA LEU A 58 -16.24 -3.73 -9.05
C LEU A 58 -17.08 -3.56 -10.32
N VAL A 59 -16.49 -3.07 -11.41
CA VAL A 59 -17.19 -2.92 -12.71
C VAL A 59 -16.93 -4.07 -13.68
N GLY A 60 -16.22 -5.12 -13.27
CA GLY A 60 -15.90 -6.26 -14.14
C GLY A 60 -14.83 -6.00 -15.20
N SER A 61 -14.02 -4.94 -15.05
CA SER A 61 -12.88 -4.65 -15.91
C SER A 61 -11.59 -5.32 -15.43
N ARG A 62 -10.75 -5.78 -16.37
CA ARG A 62 -9.41 -6.31 -16.08
C ARG A 62 -8.31 -5.25 -16.03
N THR A 63 -8.65 -4.03 -16.40
CA THR A 63 -7.70 -2.91 -16.50
C THR A 63 -8.33 -1.62 -16.01
N ALA A 64 -7.49 -0.63 -15.75
CA ALA A 64 -7.90 0.73 -15.48
C ALA A 64 -6.79 1.71 -15.82
N TYR A 65 -7.14 3.00 -15.80
CA TYR A 65 -6.19 4.07 -16.05
C TYR A 65 -6.10 5.04 -14.89
N ILE A 66 -4.89 5.56 -14.66
CA ILE A 66 -4.68 6.72 -13.80
C ILE A 66 -4.14 7.85 -14.67
N VAL A 67 -4.83 8.99 -14.68
CA VAL A 67 -4.44 10.17 -15.42
C VAL A 67 -3.81 11.17 -14.45
N TYR A 68 -2.53 11.44 -14.67
CA TYR A 68 -1.79 12.54 -14.04
C TYR A 68 -1.63 13.68 -15.07
N PRO A 69 -1.30 14.91 -14.64
CA PRO A 69 -1.19 16.04 -15.57
C PRO A 69 -0.12 15.83 -16.67
N HIS A 70 0.87 14.98 -16.40
CA HIS A 70 2.04 14.77 -17.25
C HIS A 70 2.09 13.38 -17.91
N ARG A 71 1.17 12.46 -17.56
CA ARG A 71 1.14 11.10 -18.13
C ARG A 71 -0.14 10.34 -17.81
N VAL A 72 -0.44 9.34 -18.62
CA VAL A 72 -1.44 8.31 -18.35
C VAL A 72 -0.74 7.02 -17.97
N VAL A 73 -1.22 6.35 -16.92
CA VAL A 73 -0.69 5.08 -16.43
C VAL A 73 -1.75 4.00 -16.64
N HIS A 74 -1.41 2.98 -17.43
CA HIS A 74 -2.20 1.75 -17.53
C HIS A 74 -1.94 0.88 -16.30
N VAL A 75 -3.02 0.35 -15.71
CA VAL A 75 -2.99 -0.51 -14.52
C VAL A 75 -3.77 -1.78 -14.83
N ALA A 76 -3.06 -2.91 -14.85
CA ALA A 76 -3.68 -4.23 -14.89
C ALA A 76 -4.15 -4.62 -13.48
N VAL A 77 -5.26 -5.34 -13.38
CA VAL A 77 -5.78 -5.82 -12.09
C VAL A 77 -4.94 -7.00 -11.60
N GLU A 78 -4.44 -6.87 -10.37
CA GLU A 78 -3.76 -7.94 -9.63
C GLU A 78 -4.62 -8.32 -8.41
N GLU A 79 -5.52 -9.28 -8.58
CA GLU A 79 -6.49 -9.65 -7.53
C GLU A 79 -5.84 -10.18 -6.25
N GLU A 80 -4.73 -10.93 -6.36
CA GLU A 80 -3.98 -11.41 -5.19
C GLU A 80 -3.45 -10.24 -4.35
N LEU A 81 -2.89 -9.22 -5.01
CA LEU A 81 -2.38 -8.01 -4.35
C LEU A 81 -3.52 -7.22 -3.69
N LEU A 82 -4.65 -7.08 -4.37
CA LEU A 82 -5.85 -6.47 -3.79
C LEU A 82 -6.35 -7.24 -2.58
N GLY A 83 -6.36 -8.58 -2.65
CA GLY A 83 -6.80 -9.42 -1.55
C GLY A 83 -5.93 -9.24 -0.31
N VAL A 84 -4.60 -9.25 -0.48
CA VAL A 84 -3.66 -8.94 0.60
C VAL A 84 -3.91 -7.54 1.17
N TYR A 85 -4.14 -6.56 0.31
CA TYR A 85 -4.39 -5.18 0.73
C TYR A 85 -5.67 -5.03 1.55
N VAL A 86 -6.80 -5.57 1.08
CA VAL A 86 -8.09 -5.49 1.77
C VAL A 86 -8.01 -6.19 3.13
N GLN A 87 -7.43 -7.39 3.19
CA GLN A 87 -7.23 -8.09 4.46
C GLN A 87 -6.35 -7.30 5.44
N ARG A 88 -5.32 -6.60 4.95
CA ARG A 88 -4.51 -5.71 5.79
C ARG A 88 -5.33 -4.53 6.32
N VAL A 89 -6.14 -3.90 5.47
CA VAL A 89 -6.99 -2.77 5.89
C VAL A 89 -7.95 -3.20 6.99
N LEU A 90 -8.65 -4.33 6.81
CA LEU A 90 -9.54 -4.88 7.83
C LEU A 90 -8.83 -5.14 9.16
N LYS A 91 -7.65 -5.76 9.11
CA LYS A 91 -6.84 -6.01 10.29
C LYS A 91 -6.49 -4.72 11.02
N VAL A 92 -6.12 -3.66 10.30
CA VAL A 92 -5.70 -2.37 10.87
C VAL A 92 -6.88 -1.60 11.46
N ILE A 93 -8.05 -1.60 10.81
CA ILE A 93 -9.24 -0.88 11.32
C ILE A 93 -9.72 -1.46 12.64
N GLY A 94 -9.56 -2.77 12.84
CA GLY A 94 -9.92 -3.45 14.09
C GLY A 94 -8.90 -3.33 15.22
N LEU A 95 -7.77 -2.62 15.02
CA LEU A 95 -6.76 -2.49 16.08
C LEU A 95 -7.11 -1.37 17.06
N GLU A 96 -6.97 -1.69 18.34
CA GLU A 96 -6.93 -0.69 19.40
C GLU A 96 -5.61 0.11 19.40
N GLU A 97 -4.55 -0.49 18.82
CA GLU A 97 -3.18 -0.05 18.96
C GLU A 97 -2.63 0.48 17.64
N PRO A 98 -2.15 1.73 17.59
CA PRO A 98 -1.74 2.35 16.34
C PRO A 98 -0.42 1.73 15.83
N PRO A 99 -0.20 1.76 14.49
CA PRO A 99 1.08 1.41 13.92
C PRO A 99 2.18 2.39 14.39
N PRO A 100 3.46 1.95 14.35
CA PRO A 100 4.58 2.86 14.58
C PRO A 100 4.63 3.96 13.51
N GLU A 101 5.28 5.08 13.82
CA GLU A 101 5.48 6.14 12.83
C GLU A 101 6.19 5.59 11.57
N PRO A 102 5.77 6.01 10.36
CA PRO A 102 6.49 5.70 9.13
C PRO A 102 7.98 6.05 9.25
N PRO A 103 8.89 5.19 8.74
CA PRO A 103 10.32 5.45 8.84
C PRO A 103 10.70 6.73 8.10
N ALA A 104 11.67 7.47 8.65
CA ALA A 104 12.21 8.66 8.01
C ALA A 104 12.75 8.34 6.62
N LYS A 105 12.42 9.18 5.64
CA LYS A 105 12.87 9.05 4.25
C LYS A 105 13.92 10.10 3.95
N ARG A 106 14.86 9.80 3.05
CA ARG A 106 15.76 10.83 2.50
C ARG A 106 15.02 11.65 1.44
N ASN A 107 15.12 12.97 1.53
CA ASN A 107 14.66 13.85 0.46
C ASN A 107 15.71 13.99 -0.65
N SER A 108 15.43 14.80 -1.68
CA SER A 108 16.34 15.06 -2.80
C SER A 108 17.68 15.70 -2.39
N ARG A 109 17.74 16.33 -1.21
CA ARG A 109 18.95 16.91 -0.61
C ARG A 109 19.72 15.92 0.28
N GLY A 110 19.24 14.68 0.38
CA GLY A 110 19.84 13.64 1.23
C GLY A 110 19.52 13.74 2.72
N GLU A 111 18.70 14.72 3.13
CA GLU A 111 18.29 14.96 4.51
C GLU A 111 17.26 13.91 4.95
N LYS A 112 17.35 13.44 6.20
CA LYS A 112 16.32 12.56 6.77
C LYS A 112 15.10 13.40 7.16
N VAL A 113 13.98 13.18 6.49
CA VAL A 113 12.70 13.82 6.77
C VAL A 113 11.75 12.78 7.34
N LYS A 114 11.15 13.06 8.50
CA LYS A 114 10.09 12.21 9.04
C LYS A 114 8.78 12.58 8.35
N PRO A 115 8.07 11.63 7.72
CA PRO A 115 6.82 11.93 7.05
C PRO A 115 5.80 12.62 7.95
N CYS A 116 5.71 12.22 9.22
CA CYS A 116 4.76 12.77 10.19
C CYS A 116 5.01 14.24 10.57
N ASP A 117 6.19 14.80 10.30
CA ASP A 117 6.49 16.19 10.69
C ASP A 117 5.63 17.21 9.95
N SER A 118 5.17 16.88 8.73
CA SER A 118 4.34 17.76 7.90
C SER A 118 2.84 17.51 7.99
N TYR A 119 2.38 16.56 8.81
CA TYR A 119 0.95 16.25 8.95
C TYR A 119 0.29 17.09 10.04
N GLU A 120 -0.82 17.74 9.70
CA GLU A 120 -1.61 18.56 10.62
C GLU A 120 -2.12 17.75 11.82
N VAL A 121 -2.46 16.47 11.60
CA VAL A 121 -2.98 15.57 12.64
C VAL A 121 -1.90 15.05 13.60
N ARG A 122 -0.63 15.41 13.43
CA ARG A 122 0.49 14.93 14.27
C ARG A 122 0.24 15.13 15.76
N VAL A 123 -0.35 16.25 16.15
CA VAL A 123 -0.66 16.57 17.56
C VAL A 123 -1.64 15.56 18.16
N LEU A 124 -2.58 15.05 17.34
CA LEU A 124 -3.49 13.99 17.75
C LEU A 124 -2.78 12.64 17.80
N CYS A 125 -1.97 12.31 16.79
CA CYS A 125 -1.20 11.06 16.76
C CYS A 125 -0.27 10.93 17.98
N ALA A 126 0.33 12.03 18.44
CA ALA A 126 1.20 12.03 19.63
C ALA A 126 0.49 11.58 20.93
N LYS A 127 -0.84 11.67 20.99
CA LYS A 127 -1.65 11.19 22.12
C LYS A 127 -1.84 9.68 22.13
N TYR A 128 -1.56 9.01 21.01
CA TYR A 128 -1.72 7.57 20.81
C TYR A 128 -0.38 6.98 20.36
N PRO A 129 0.62 6.91 21.26
CA PRO A 129 1.91 6.32 20.90
C PRO A 129 1.75 4.83 20.62
N SER A 130 2.43 4.35 19.58
CA SER A 130 2.47 2.91 19.29
C SER A 130 3.28 2.17 20.35
N LYS A 131 2.77 1.04 20.82
CA LYS A 131 3.55 0.09 21.64
C LYS A 131 4.64 -0.64 20.85
N PHE A 132 4.58 -0.62 19.51
CA PHE A 132 5.51 -1.32 18.64
C PHE A 132 6.73 -0.44 18.35
N LYS A 133 7.92 -0.96 18.65
CA LYS A 133 9.19 -0.23 18.40
C LYS A 133 9.61 -0.22 16.93
N THR A 134 9.18 -1.22 16.15
CA THR A 134 9.53 -1.37 14.74
C THR A 134 8.32 -1.74 13.89
N TRP A 135 8.33 -1.34 12.62
CA TRP A 135 7.32 -1.79 11.64
C TRP A 135 7.30 -3.30 11.49
N ASP A 136 8.45 -3.96 11.61
CA ASP A 136 8.52 -5.43 11.53
C ASP A 136 7.77 -6.09 12.71
N SER A 137 7.89 -5.55 13.92
CA SER A 137 7.12 -6.03 15.09
C SER A 137 5.61 -5.81 14.93
N PHE A 138 5.20 -4.65 14.39
CA PHE A 138 3.80 -4.35 14.11
C PHE A 138 3.22 -5.27 13.03
N LEU A 139 3.93 -5.44 11.91
CA LEU A 139 3.51 -6.32 10.83
C LEU A 139 3.40 -7.77 11.31
N ALA A 140 4.34 -8.23 12.13
CA ALA A 140 4.24 -9.55 12.75
C ALA A 140 3.01 -9.69 13.65
N HIS A 141 2.69 -8.66 14.45
CA HIS A 141 1.51 -8.64 15.31
C HIS A 141 0.20 -8.79 14.54
N ILE A 142 0.08 -8.15 13.37
CA ILE A 142 -1.10 -8.32 12.49
C ILE A 142 -1.03 -9.61 11.64
N GLY A 143 -0.11 -10.52 11.94
CA GLY A 143 0.07 -11.80 11.25
C GLY A 143 0.71 -11.69 9.87
N GLU A 144 1.33 -10.56 9.54
CA GLU A 144 2.10 -10.40 8.31
C GLU A 144 3.55 -10.80 8.50
N LEU A 145 3.81 -12.07 8.24
CA LEU A 145 5.12 -12.67 8.38
C LEU A 145 5.87 -12.72 7.03
N PRO A 146 7.18 -12.43 7.00
CA PRO A 146 7.95 -12.38 5.74
C PRO A 146 7.92 -13.65 4.89
N ARG A 147 7.76 -14.82 5.50
CA ARG A 147 7.65 -16.13 4.83
C ARG A 147 6.51 -16.97 5.39
N GLY A 148 5.42 -16.31 5.77
CA GLY A 148 4.26 -16.96 6.40
C GLY A 148 4.61 -17.62 7.72
N GLU A 149 3.90 -18.71 8.04
CA GLU A 149 3.97 -19.40 9.34
C GLU A 149 5.36 -19.90 9.72
N LYS A 150 6.24 -20.17 8.73
CA LYS A 150 7.65 -20.54 8.95
C LYS A 150 8.41 -19.51 9.78
N CYS A 151 7.91 -18.27 9.86
CA CYS A 151 8.53 -17.18 10.61
C CYS A 151 7.90 -16.91 11.98
N LEU A 152 6.88 -17.67 12.43
CA LEU A 152 6.16 -17.41 13.69
C LEU A 152 7.05 -17.29 14.93
N LYS A 153 8.14 -18.05 14.97
CA LYS A 153 9.11 -18.07 16.08
C LYS A 153 10.51 -17.64 15.65
N CYS A 154 10.62 -16.88 14.56
CA CYS A 154 11.92 -16.48 14.04
C CYS A 154 12.55 -15.41 14.95
N PRO A 155 13.77 -15.63 15.50
CA PRO A 155 14.42 -14.65 16.36
C PRO A 155 14.83 -13.37 15.62
N HIS A 156 14.81 -13.41 14.28
CA HIS A 156 15.19 -12.29 13.43
C HIS A 156 13.99 -11.48 12.92
N LEU A 157 12.77 -11.77 13.39
CA LEU A 157 11.54 -11.22 12.82
C LEU A 157 11.52 -9.69 12.87
N GLU A 158 11.96 -9.10 13.99
CA GLU A 158 11.92 -7.66 14.24
C GLU A 158 12.83 -6.81 13.34
N TYR A 159 13.75 -7.46 12.60
CA TYR A 159 14.68 -6.78 11.70
C TYR A 159 14.81 -7.46 10.34
N CYS A 160 14.00 -8.50 10.06
CA CYS A 160 14.15 -9.33 8.87
C CYS A 160 13.99 -8.52 7.57
N ARG A 161 12.99 -7.63 7.50
CA ARG A 161 12.75 -6.83 6.30
C ARG A 161 13.82 -5.75 6.15
N ALA A 162 14.21 -5.10 7.26
CA ALA A 162 15.28 -4.12 7.26
C ALA A 162 16.62 -4.74 6.81
N PHE A 163 16.95 -5.94 7.28
CA PHE A 163 18.13 -6.68 6.85
C PHE A 163 18.05 -7.04 5.37
N ARG A 164 16.92 -7.61 4.91
CA ARG A 164 16.73 -7.93 3.49
C ARG A 164 16.86 -6.70 2.59
N ALA A 165 16.31 -5.55 2.99
CA ALA A 165 16.42 -4.31 2.24
C ALA A 165 17.88 -3.83 2.11
N ARG A 166 18.72 -4.10 3.12
CA ARG A 166 20.14 -3.73 3.13
C ARG A 166 21.05 -4.74 2.43
N HIS A 167 20.75 -6.04 2.53
CA HIS A 167 21.63 -7.13 2.14
C HIS A 167 21.09 -7.99 0.98
N GLY A 168 19.91 -7.68 0.45
CA GLY A 168 19.26 -8.38 -0.66
C GLY A 168 18.59 -9.71 -0.29
N SER A 169 19.01 -10.35 0.80
CA SER A 169 18.45 -11.64 1.28
C SER A 169 18.10 -11.57 2.78
N PRO A 170 17.12 -12.35 3.26
CA PRO A 170 16.79 -12.40 4.67
C PRO A 170 17.91 -13.06 5.50
N PRO A 171 17.98 -12.78 6.81
CA PRO A 171 19.04 -13.29 7.69
C PRO A 171 19.24 -14.81 7.60
N CYS A 172 18.14 -15.57 7.56
CA CYS A 172 18.16 -17.04 7.53
C CYS A 172 18.73 -17.66 6.25
N THR A 173 18.92 -16.88 5.18
CA THR A 173 19.52 -17.33 3.92
C THR A 173 20.81 -16.58 3.58
N SER A 174 21.19 -15.59 4.38
CA SER A 174 22.42 -14.84 4.17
C SER A 174 23.60 -15.69 4.63
N ARG A 175 24.58 -15.93 3.75
CA ARG A 175 25.86 -16.55 4.13
C ARG A 175 26.58 -15.61 5.08
N GLN A 176 26.45 -15.85 6.39
CA GLN A 176 27.28 -15.14 7.37
C GLN A 176 28.73 -15.60 7.15
N ARG A 177 29.62 -14.67 6.78
CA ARG A 177 31.05 -14.91 6.97
C ARG A 177 31.26 -14.96 8.48
N LEU A 178 31.51 -16.15 9.01
CA LEU A 178 32.09 -16.28 10.34
C LEU A 178 33.39 -15.49 10.33
N LEU A 179 33.50 -14.50 11.19
CA LEU A 179 34.80 -13.92 11.52
C LEU A 179 35.55 -15.03 12.25
N GLU A 180 36.49 -15.68 11.58
CA GLU A 180 37.47 -16.53 12.26
C GLU A 180 38.18 -15.65 13.30
N HIS A 181 38.17 -16.11 14.56
CA HIS A 181 38.74 -15.39 15.68
C HIS A 181 40.22 -15.06 15.38
N ALA A 182 40.54 -13.76 15.46
CA ALA A 182 41.92 -13.26 15.50
C ALA A 182 42.58 -13.62 16.83
#